data_AF-A0A835USD0-F1
#
_entry.id   AF-A0A835USD0-F1
#
_cell.length_a   1.000
_cell.length_b   1.000
_cell.length_c   1.000
_cell.angle_alpha   90.00
_cell.angle_beta   90.00
_cell.angle_gamma   90.00
#
_symmetry.space_group_name_H-M   'P 1'
#
loop_
_entity.id
_entity.type
_entity.pdbx_description
1 polymer ?
#
loop_
_entity_poly.entity_id
_entity_poly.type
_entity_poly.pdbx_seq_one_letter_code
_entity_poly.pdbx_strand_id
1 'polypeptide(L)'
;MPLFLSEEEFCLISNDAAMVAERADAFIRDIRMQLDVVRAEADAKSIAVEQNCAIIEQKYAALSLEFLQLQSENAQLSASNEKQLSELAEAKAEKHHLHIKEASFPVTSPVALFVYFLPVIGKDGEIERLSLEVAELRKSRRHFLDLVEQKDAEIRERDTTIQSYINKIGFVWCAKNVENVINEICDLLRYEGVDPLAQIFYGGGEEGVD
;
A
#
# COMPACT_ATOMS: atom_id res chain seq x y z
N MET A 1 40.20 -35.14 -62.25
CA MET A 1 40.38 -34.67 -60.85
C MET A 1 39.66 -33.32 -60.66
N PRO A 2 38.33 -33.22 -60.88
CA PRO A 2 37.70 -31.91 -61.08
C PRO A 2 37.28 -31.20 -59.78
N LEU A 3 37.70 -31.71 -58.61
CA LEU A 3 37.16 -31.25 -57.33
C LEU A 3 37.75 -29.90 -56.87
N PHE A 4 39.03 -29.66 -57.12
CA PHE A 4 39.74 -28.43 -56.69
C PHE A 4 40.54 -27.77 -57.82
N LEU A 5 40.61 -28.41 -58.97
CA LEU A 5 41.26 -27.96 -60.20
C LEU A 5 40.44 -28.41 -61.39
N SER A 6 40.26 -27.55 -62.39
CA SER A 6 39.74 -27.98 -63.69
C SER A 6 40.79 -28.80 -64.45
N GLU A 7 40.36 -29.53 -65.48
CA GLU A 7 41.27 -30.32 -66.31
C GLU A 7 42.29 -29.41 -67.02
N GLU A 8 41.88 -28.20 -67.40
CA GLU A 8 42.73 -27.17 -68.01
C GLU A 8 43.76 -26.60 -67.02
N GLU A 9 43.33 -26.30 -65.79
CA GLU A 9 44.22 -25.82 -64.73
C GLU A 9 45.26 -26.89 -64.39
N PHE A 10 44.84 -28.15 -64.26
CA PHE A 10 45.74 -29.26 -63.96
C PHE A 10 46.84 -29.44 -65.03
N CYS A 11 46.50 -29.33 -66.32
CA CYS A 11 47.49 -29.43 -67.40
C CYS A 11 48.55 -28.31 -67.36
N LEU A 12 48.20 -27.14 -66.82
CA LEU A 12 49.11 -25.99 -66.72
C LEU A 12 50.09 -26.13 -65.54
N ILE A 13 49.67 -26.75 -64.43
CA ILE A 13 50.47 -26.87 -63.20
C ILE A 13 50.90 -28.30 -62.88
N SER A 14 50.66 -29.28 -63.76
CA SER A 14 50.96 -30.71 -63.54
C SER A 14 52.41 -30.99 -63.20
N ASN A 15 53.32 -30.12 -63.63
CA ASN A 15 54.77 -30.28 -63.49
C ASN A 15 55.28 -29.69 -62.16
N ASP A 16 54.43 -28.94 -61.45
CA ASP A 16 54.72 -28.32 -60.15
C ASP A 16 53.82 -28.92 -59.08
N ALA A 17 54.32 -29.99 -58.45
CA ALA A 17 53.60 -30.69 -57.40
C ALA A 17 53.30 -29.81 -56.17
N ALA A 18 54.12 -28.78 -55.91
CA ALA A 18 53.90 -27.87 -54.79
C ALA A 18 52.68 -26.98 -55.02
N MET A 19 52.53 -26.43 -56.23
CA MET A 19 51.36 -25.63 -56.61
C MET A 19 50.06 -26.45 -56.61
N VAL A 20 50.11 -27.70 -57.08
CA VAL A 20 48.95 -28.62 -57.04
C VAL A 20 48.55 -28.94 -55.59
N ALA A 21 49.52 -29.18 -54.72
CA ALA A 21 49.28 -29.43 -53.29
C ALA A 21 48.70 -28.21 -52.58
N GLU A 22 49.25 -27.01 -52.83
CA GLU A 22 48.75 -25.75 -52.27
C GLU A 22 47.28 -25.51 -52.67
N ARG A 23 46.91 -25.79 -53.92
CA ARG A 23 45.53 -25.66 -54.38
C ARG A 23 44.58 -26.65 -53.68
N ALA A 24 45.01 -27.89 -53.50
CA ALA A 24 44.25 -28.89 -52.75
C ALA A 24 44.09 -28.48 -51.28
N ASP A 25 45.15 -28.01 -50.64
CA ASP A 25 45.12 -27.55 -49.25
C ASP A 25 44.21 -26.32 -49.06
N ALA A 26 44.25 -25.38 -50.01
CA ALA A 26 43.36 -24.23 -50.00
C ALA A 26 41.88 -24.65 -50.09
N PHE A 27 41.56 -25.60 -50.96
CA PHE A 27 40.21 -26.15 -51.09
C PHE A 27 39.76 -26.92 -49.85
N ILE A 28 40.64 -27.76 -49.27
CA ILE A 28 40.35 -28.50 -48.03
C ILE A 28 40.09 -27.53 -46.88
N ARG A 29 40.87 -26.46 -46.76
CA ARG A 29 40.68 -25.43 -45.73
C ARG A 29 39.36 -24.70 -45.91
N ASP A 30 38.98 -24.36 -47.13
CA ASP A 30 37.70 -23.70 -47.42
C ASP A 30 36.51 -24.58 -47.05
N ILE A 31 36.52 -25.86 -47.46
CA ILE A 31 35.45 -26.80 -47.08
C ILE A 31 35.37 -26.99 -45.56
N ARG A 32 36.52 -27.07 -44.87
CA ARG A 32 36.53 -27.17 -43.39
C ARG A 32 35.90 -25.92 -42.76
N MET A 33 36.24 -24.74 -43.26
CA MET A 33 35.65 -23.49 -42.79
C MET A 33 34.13 -23.47 -43.01
N GLN A 34 33.66 -23.86 -44.20
CA GLN A 34 32.22 -23.95 -44.49
C GLN A 34 31.51 -24.97 -43.58
N LEU A 35 32.14 -26.12 -43.32
CA LEU A 35 31.62 -27.13 -42.40
C LEU A 35 31.50 -26.60 -40.97
N ASP A 36 32.51 -25.85 -40.50
CA ASP A 36 32.50 -25.26 -39.16
C ASP A 36 31.40 -24.20 -39.04
N VAL A 37 31.16 -23.40 -40.07
CA VAL A 37 30.05 -22.43 -40.13
C VAL A 37 28.70 -23.17 -40.07
N VAL A 38 28.49 -24.19 -40.90
CA VAL A 38 27.22 -24.96 -40.90
C VAL A 38 27.00 -25.65 -39.56
N ARG A 39 28.06 -26.18 -38.93
CA ARG A 39 27.97 -26.77 -37.59
C ARG A 39 27.57 -25.73 -36.55
N ALA A 40 28.23 -24.57 -36.53
CA ALA A 40 27.89 -23.50 -35.61
C ALA A 40 26.45 -23.00 -35.80
N GLU A 41 25.97 -22.89 -37.04
CA GLU A 41 24.58 -22.54 -37.33
C GLU A 41 23.59 -23.61 -36.86
N ALA A 42 23.92 -24.89 -37.03
CA ALA A 42 23.10 -25.99 -36.56
C ALA A 42 23.00 -26.00 -35.03
N ASP A 43 24.13 -25.81 -34.34
CA ASP A 43 24.19 -25.72 -32.88
C ASP A 43 23.38 -24.52 -32.37
N ALA A 44 23.54 -23.35 -33.00
CA ALA A 44 22.77 -22.16 -32.66
C ALA A 44 21.25 -22.36 -32.84
N LYS A 45 20.83 -23.06 -33.91
CA LYS A 45 19.43 -23.42 -34.13
C LYS A 45 18.93 -24.42 -33.09
N SER A 46 19.74 -25.41 -32.71
CA SER A 46 19.38 -26.39 -31.66
C SER A 46 19.14 -25.69 -30.33
N ILE A 47 20.06 -24.80 -29.92
CA ILE A 47 19.93 -24.01 -28.69
C ILE A 47 18.68 -23.14 -28.73
N ALA A 48 18.41 -22.47 -29.86
CA ALA A 48 17.22 -21.62 -30.00
C ALA A 48 15.92 -22.43 -29.87
N VAL A 49 15.88 -23.65 -30.41
CA VAL A 49 14.73 -24.57 -30.26
C VAL A 49 14.57 -24.98 -28.80
N GLU A 50 15.64 -25.39 -28.12
CA GLU A 50 15.59 -25.78 -26.71
C GLU A 50 15.12 -24.63 -25.81
N GLN A 51 15.63 -23.42 -26.04
CA GLN A 51 15.19 -22.22 -25.32
C GLN A 51 13.71 -21.92 -25.55
N ASN A 52 13.24 -22.02 -26.79
CA ASN A 52 11.82 -21.83 -27.10
C ASN A 52 10.94 -22.89 -26.45
N CYS A 53 11.36 -24.17 -26.46
CA CYS A 53 10.66 -25.24 -25.77
C CYS A 53 10.54 -24.95 -24.27
N ALA A 54 11.63 -24.57 -23.60
CA ALA A 54 11.63 -24.23 -22.17
C ALA A 54 10.67 -23.07 -21.84
N ILE A 55 10.63 -22.03 -22.68
CA ILE A 55 9.69 -20.91 -22.51
C ILE A 55 8.24 -21.37 -22.66
N ILE A 56 7.96 -22.22 -23.65
CA ILE A 56 6.60 -22.74 -23.88
C ILE A 56 6.16 -23.62 -22.70
N GLU A 57 7.02 -24.51 -22.22
CA GLU A 57 6.75 -25.36 -21.06
C GLU A 57 6.45 -24.54 -19.81
N GLN A 58 7.25 -23.51 -19.54
CA GLN A 58 7.02 -22.59 -18.43
C GLN A 58 5.67 -21.89 -18.53
N LYS A 59 5.32 -21.37 -19.70
CA LYS A 59 4.03 -20.70 -19.95
C LYS A 59 2.86 -21.66 -19.79
N TYR A 60 2.99 -22.88 -20.30
CA TYR A 60 1.96 -23.91 -20.17
C TYR A 60 1.73 -24.30 -18.71
N ALA A 61 2.80 -24.49 -17.93
CA ALA A 61 2.70 -24.80 -16.51
C ALA A 61 2.02 -23.67 -15.71
N ALA A 62 2.38 -22.42 -15.98
CA ALA A 62 1.74 -21.25 -15.36
C ALA A 62 0.24 -21.18 -15.70
N LEU A 63 -0.10 -21.32 -16.99
CA LEU A 63 -1.49 -21.29 -17.44
C LEU A 63 -2.31 -22.45 -16.87
N SER A 64 -1.73 -23.65 -16.77
CA SER A 64 -2.38 -24.80 -16.16
C SER A 64 -2.67 -24.58 -14.68
N LEU A 65 -1.76 -23.91 -13.95
CA LEU A 65 -1.97 -23.59 -12.54
C LEU A 65 -3.13 -22.60 -12.38
N GLU A 66 -3.14 -21.52 -13.17
CA GLU A 66 -4.22 -20.53 -13.16
C GLU A 66 -5.58 -21.15 -13.52
N PHE A 67 -5.60 -22.05 -14.51
CA PHE A 67 -6.83 -22.78 -14.88
C PHE A 67 -7.37 -23.62 -13.72
N LEU A 68 -6.52 -24.35 -13.00
CA LEU A 68 -6.94 -25.14 -11.85
C LEU A 68 -7.46 -24.26 -10.70
N GLN A 69 -6.83 -23.10 -10.48
CA GLN A 69 -7.30 -22.12 -9.49
C GLN A 69 -8.70 -21.61 -9.85
N LEU A 70 -8.89 -21.12 -11.08
CA LEU A 70 -10.19 -20.65 -11.56
C LEU A 70 -11.27 -21.74 -11.52
N GLN A 71 -10.91 -22.99 -11.87
CA GLN A 71 -11.83 -24.11 -11.79
C GLN A 71 -12.29 -24.35 -10.35
N SER A 72 -11.37 -24.27 -9.38
CA SER A 72 -11.71 -24.43 -7.97
C SER A 72 -12.60 -23.30 -7.44
N GLU A 73 -12.32 -22.05 -7.81
CA GLU A 73 -13.13 -20.89 -7.45
C GLU A 73 -14.55 -21.00 -8.02
N ASN A 74 -14.68 -21.39 -9.29
CA ASN A 74 -15.98 -21.55 -9.93
C ASN A 74 -16.81 -22.67 -9.28
N ALA A 75 -16.16 -23.78 -8.88
CA ALA A 75 -16.82 -24.85 -8.13
C ALA A 75 -17.32 -24.36 -6.75
N GLN A 76 -16.51 -23.56 -6.04
CA GLN A 76 -16.90 -22.96 -4.76
C GLN A 76 -18.08 -21.99 -4.92
N LEU A 77 -18.04 -21.11 -5.92
CA LEU A 77 -19.12 -20.17 -6.22
C LEU A 77 -20.40 -20.89 -6.59
N SER A 78 -20.32 -21.94 -7.40
CA SER A 78 -21.48 -22.76 -7.77
C SER A 78 -22.10 -23.44 -6.55
N ALA A 79 -21.29 -24.05 -5.68
CA ALA A 79 -21.78 -24.65 -4.43
C ALA A 79 -22.42 -23.61 -3.49
N SER A 80 -21.84 -22.41 -3.39
CA SER A 80 -22.42 -21.30 -2.62
C SER A 80 -23.76 -20.84 -3.19
N ASN A 81 -23.87 -20.75 -4.51
CA ASN A 81 -25.09 -20.32 -5.18
C ASN A 81 -26.21 -21.37 -5.04
N GLU A 82 -25.88 -22.66 -5.19
CA GLU A 82 -26.81 -23.76 -4.93
C GLU A 82 -27.33 -23.73 -3.49
N LYS A 83 -26.45 -23.46 -2.52
CA LYS A 83 -26.85 -23.28 -1.12
C LYS A 83 -27.84 -22.13 -0.95
N GLN A 84 -27.53 -20.96 -1.49
CA GLN A 84 -28.43 -19.79 -1.43
C GLN A 84 -29.78 -20.04 -2.11
N LEU A 85 -29.78 -20.77 -3.23
CA LEU A 85 -31.02 -21.18 -3.91
C LEU A 85 -31.85 -22.14 -3.05
N SER A 86 -31.19 -23.06 -2.33
CA SER A 86 -31.87 -23.95 -1.37
C SER A 86 -32.49 -23.15 -0.22
N GLU A 87 -31.72 -22.24 0.40
CA GLU A 87 -32.20 -21.37 1.48
C GLU A 87 -33.39 -20.50 1.02
N LEU A 88 -33.34 -19.98 -0.20
CA LEU A 88 -34.43 -19.20 -0.78
C LEU A 88 -35.67 -20.08 -1.03
N ALA A 89 -35.49 -21.29 -1.54
CA ALA A 89 -36.58 -22.25 -1.74
C ALA A 89 -37.24 -22.64 -0.40
N GLU A 90 -36.45 -22.87 0.65
CA GLU A 90 -36.92 -23.15 2.01
C GLU A 90 -37.70 -21.98 2.59
N ALA A 91 -37.14 -20.76 2.55
CA ALA A 91 -37.82 -19.55 3.02
C ALA A 91 -39.13 -19.28 2.25
N LYS A 92 -39.14 -19.56 0.94
CA LYS A 92 -40.34 -19.45 0.11
C LYS A 92 -41.38 -20.51 0.49
N ALA A 93 -40.97 -21.74 0.76
CA ALA A 93 -41.85 -22.81 1.22
C ALA A 93 -42.43 -22.50 2.61
N GLU A 94 -41.62 -22.00 3.54
CA GLU A 94 -42.05 -21.57 4.88
C GLU A 94 -43.07 -20.43 4.79
N LYS A 95 -42.80 -19.42 3.96
CA LYS A 95 -43.76 -18.34 3.68
C LYS A 95 -45.08 -18.89 3.12
N HIS A 96 -45.02 -19.82 2.16
CA HIS A 96 -46.21 -20.45 1.61
C HIS A 96 -46.96 -21.26 2.69
N HIS A 97 -46.25 -21.97 3.57
CA HIS A 97 -46.86 -22.71 4.67
C HIS A 97 -47.57 -21.79 5.66
N LEU A 98 -46.94 -20.66 6.04
CA LEU A 98 -47.56 -19.64 6.88
C LEU A 98 -48.78 -19.02 6.20
N HIS A 99 -48.71 -18.68 4.91
CA HIS A 99 -49.83 -18.14 4.15
C HIS A 99 -51.01 -19.12 4.06
N ILE A 100 -50.73 -20.42 3.84
CA ILE A 100 -51.76 -21.47 3.85
C ILE A 100 -52.33 -21.64 5.26
N LYS A 101 -51.51 -21.57 6.32
CA LYS A 101 -51.96 -21.67 7.72
C LYS A 101 -52.81 -20.47 8.14
N GLU A 102 -52.48 -19.28 7.66
CA GLU A 102 -53.31 -18.06 7.79
C GLU A 102 -54.62 -18.18 7.01
N ALA A 103 -54.59 -18.70 5.78
CA ALA A 103 -55.77 -18.85 4.93
C ALA A 103 -56.69 -20.02 5.33
N SER A 104 -56.17 -21.02 6.05
CA SER A 104 -56.91 -22.20 6.52
C SER A 104 -57.63 -21.97 7.86
N PHE A 105 -57.39 -20.84 8.55
CA PHE A 105 -58.18 -20.47 9.73
C PHE A 105 -59.45 -19.75 9.28
N PRO A 106 -60.66 -20.34 9.44
CA PRO A 106 -61.87 -19.69 8.98
C PRO A 106 -62.11 -18.41 9.79
N VAL A 107 -62.13 -17.29 9.08
CA VAL A 107 -62.68 -16.01 9.56
C VAL A 107 -64.19 -16.20 9.74
N THR A 108 -64.61 -16.80 10.86
CA THR A 108 -66.04 -16.91 11.23
C THR A 108 -66.36 -16.58 12.67
N SER A 109 -65.39 -16.12 13.48
CA SER A 109 -65.67 -15.66 14.85
C SER A 109 -64.97 -14.32 15.20
N PRO A 110 -65.71 -13.29 15.64
CA PRO A 110 -65.15 -12.01 16.12
C PRO A 110 -64.13 -12.18 17.25
N VAL A 111 -64.24 -13.27 18.02
CA VAL A 111 -63.34 -13.58 19.14
C VAL A 111 -61.95 -13.98 18.65
N ALA A 112 -61.85 -14.64 17.48
CA ALA A 112 -60.55 -14.99 16.89
C ALA A 112 -59.82 -13.75 16.37
N LEU A 113 -60.53 -12.78 15.79
CA LEU A 113 -59.95 -11.51 15.37
C LEU A 113 -59.36 -10.76 16.58
N PHE A 114 -60.04 -10.77 17.72
CA PHE A 114 -59.54 -10.15 18.95
C PHE A 114 -58.31 -10.88 19.50
N VAL A 115 -58.31 -12.21 19.55
CA VAL A 115 -57.18 -13.01 20.10
C VAL A 115 -55.92 -12.93 19.22
N TYR A 116 -56.07 -12.84 17.89
CA TYR A 116 -54.93 -12.75 16.97
C TYR A 116 -54.43 -11.33 16.72
N PHE A 117 -55.28 -10.30 16.84
CA PHE A 117 -54.90 -8.91 16.59
C PHE A 117 -54.34 -8.20 17.84
N LEU A 118 -54.75 -8.61 19.04
CA LEU A 118 -54.24 -8.04 20.31
C LEU A 118 -52.71 -8.19 20.50
N PRO A 119 -52.06 -9.32 20.13
CA PRO A 119 -50.61 -9.45 20.20
C PRO A 119 -49.86 -8.56 19.20
N VAL A 120 -50.47 -8.22 18.06
CA VAL A 120 -49.87 -7.31 17.06
C VAL A 120 -49.83 -5.90 17.61
N ILE A 121 -50.95 -5.43 18.18
CA ILE A 121 -51.02 -4.12 18.88
C ILE A 121 -50.04 -4.07 20.05
N GLY A 122 -49.89 -5.16 20.80
CA GLY A 122 -48.92 -5.25 21.90
C GLY A 122 -47.47 -5.08 21.43
N LYS A 123 -47.11 -5.73 20.32
CA LYS A 123 -45.77 -5.61 19.72
C LYS A 123 -45.51 -4.20 19.16
N ASP A 124 -46.50 -3.58 18.52
CA ASP A 124 -46.38 -2.20 18.03
C ASP A 124 -46.19 -1.21 19.20
N GLY A 125 -46.88 -1.41 20.32
CA GLY A 125 -46.68 -0.59 21.53
C GLY A 125 -45.29 -0.74 22.17
N GLU A 126 -44.72 -1.95 22.15
CA GLU A 126 -43.33 -2.16 22.60
C GLU A 126 -42.32 -1.46 21.68
N ILE A 127 -42.56 -1.47 20.36
CA ILE A 127 -41.73 -0.76 19.37
C ILE A 127 -41.81 0.76 19.61
N GLU A 128 -42.99 1.31 19.84
CA GLU A 128 -43.17 2.74 20.13
C GLU A 128 -42.45 3.16 21.42
N ARG A 129 -42.57 2.36 22.48
CA ARG A 129 -41.88 2.61 23.76
C ARG A 129 -40.36 2.61 23.59
N LEU A 130 -39.81 1.59 22.91
CA LEU A 130 -38.37 1.49 22.66
C LEU A 130 -37.87 2.65 21.78
N SER A 131 -38.67 3.07 20.80
CA SER A 131 -38.36 4.23 19.96
C SER A 131 -38.23 5.52 20.78
N LEU A 132 -39.13 5.71 21.76
CA LEU A 132 -39.11 6.86 22.66
C LEU A 132 -37.89 6.84 23.60
N GLU A 133 -37.57 5.68 24.18
CA GLU A 133 -36.37 5.52 25.02
C GLU A 133 -35.08 5.80 24.23
N VAL A 134 -34.99 5.34 22.98
CA VAL A 134 -33.87 5.66 22.09
C VAL A 134 -33.79 7.16 21.77
N ALA A 135 -34.93 7.83 21.59
CA ALA A 135 -34.95 9.28 21.35
C ALA A 135 -34.48 10.07 22.58
N GLU A 136 -34.91 9.69 23.78
CA GLU A 136 -34.49 10.29 25.05
C GLU A 136 -32.99 10.04 25.32
N LEU A 137 -32.52 8.80 25.11
CA LEU A 137 -31.09 8.48 25.21
C LEU A 137 -30.26 9.28 24.22
N ARG A 138 -30.71 9.45 22.98
CA ARG A 138 -30.03 10.32 21.99
C ARG A 138 -30.00 11.78 22.43
N LYS A 139 -31.05 12.27 23.07
CA LYS A 139 -31.08 13.63 23.62
C LYS A 139 -30.06 13.77 24.76
N SER A 140 -30.09 12.85 25.73
CA SER A 140 -29.14 12.80 26.84
C SER A 140 -27.68 12.71 26.38
N ARG A 141 -27.39 11.82 25.42
CA ARG A 141 -26.06 11.68 24.81
C ARG A 141 -25.56 12.99 24.19
N ARG A 142 -26.43 13.74 23.50
CA ARG A 142 -26.06 15.06 22.95
C ARG A 142 -25.72 16.05 24.06
N HIS A 143 -26.55 16.15 25.10
CA HIS A 143 -26.30 17.06 26.22
C HIS A 143 -24.97 16.73 26.92
N PHE A 144 -24.62 15.45 27.04
CA PHE A 144 -23.34 15.04 27.59
C PHE A 144 -22.16 15.42 26.69
N LEU A 145 -22.28 15.27 25.37
CA LEU A 145 -21.25 15.70 24.42
C LEU A 145 -21.02 17.21 24.48
N ASP A 146 -22.10 18.01 24.53
CA ASP A 146 -22.00 19.47 24.65
C ASP A 146 -21.27 19.87 25.96
N LEU A 147 -21.53 19.15 27.05
CA LEU A 147 -20.86 19.38 28.33
C LEU A 147 -19.37 18.99 28.27
N VAL A 148 -19.03 17.91 27.58
CA VAL A 148 -17.62 17.52 27.34
C VAL A 148 -16.90 18.60 26.54
N GLU A 149 -17.49 19.09 25.46
CA GLU A 149 -16.90 20.17 24.64
C GLU A 149 -16.69 21.45 25.46
N GLN A 150 -17.65 21.81 26.32
CA GLN A 150 -17.51 22.92 27.26
C GLN A 150 -16.34 22.71 28.22
N LYS A 151 -16.22 21.51 28.82
CA LYS A 151 -15.13 21.20 29.75
C LYS A 151 -13.77 21.18 29.08
N ASP A 152 -13.68 20.69 27.86
CA ASP A 152 -12.45 20.75 27.07
C ASP A 152 -12.04 22.20 26.76
N ALA A 153 -13.01 23.09 26.51
CA ALA A 153 -12.74 24.52 26.34
C ALA A 153 -12.22 25.16 27.64
N GLU A 154 -12.84 24.86 28.79
CA GLU A 154 -12.36 25.32 30.11
C GLU A 154 -10.94 24.82 30.42
N ILE A 155 -10.62 23.57 30.08
CA ILE A 155 -9.28 22.99 30.27
C ILE A 155 -8.27 23.75 29.42
N ARG A 156 -8.56 23.96 28.11
CA ARG A 156 -7.66 24.70 27.22
C ARG A 156 -7.41 26.13 27.73
N GLU A 157 -8.43 26.83 28.20
CA GLU A 157 -8.28 28.16 28.79
C GLU A 157 -7.36 28.13 30.02
N ARG A 158 -7.57 27.17 30.93
CA ARG A 158 -6.70 27.01 32.10
C ARG A 158 -5.26 26.67 31.72
N ASP A 159 -5.04 25.83 30.72
CA ASP A 159 -3.70 25.50 30.23
C ASP A 159 -2.99 26.74 29.67
N THR A 160 -3.69 27.59 28.91
CA THR A 160 -3.11 28.86 28.44
C THR A 160 -2.76 29.80 29.59
N THR A 161 -3.60 29.82 30.64
CA THR A 161 -3.35 30.61 31.85
C THR A 161 -2.13 30.09 32.61
N ILE A 162 -2.00 28.77 32.76
CA ILE A 162 -0.83 28.12 33.39
C ILE A 162 0.43 28.43 32.59
N GLN A 163 0.40 28.32 31.26
CA GLN A 163 1.54 28.66 30.41
C GLN A 163 1.94 30.14 30.54
N SER A 164 0.97 31.05 30.66
CA SER A 164 1.24 32.46 30.94
C SER A 164 1.97 32.64 32.28
N TYR A 165 1.55 31.93 33.34
CA TYR A 165 2.25 31.96 34.63
C TYR A 165 3.66 31.37 34.52
N ILE A 166 3.85 30.24 33.83
CA ILE A 166 5.17 29.64 33.60
C ILE A 166 6.09 30.62 32.87
N ASN A 167 5.61 31.27 31.81
CA ASN A 167 6.39 32.26 31.06
C ASN A 167 6.78 33.47 31.91
N LYS A 168 5.86 33.98 32.74
CA LYS A 168 6.14 35.08 33.68
C LYS A 168 7.22 34.69 34.69
N ILE A 169 7.11 33.49 35.27
CA ILE A 169 8.10 32.98 36.24
C ILE A 169 9.46 32.80 35.55
N GLY A 170 9.50 32.24 34.35
CA GLY A 170 10.71 32.08 33.56
C GLY A 170 11.38 33.41 33.21
N PHE A 171 10.59 34.43 32.83
CA PHE A 171 11.10 35.78 32.57
C PHE A 171 11.74 36.41 33.80
N VAL A 172 11.06 36.34 34.96
CA VAL A 172 11.59 36.87 36.23
C VAL A 172 12.88 36.15 36.64
N TRP A 173 12.92 34.82 36.48
CA TRP A 173 14.11 34.03 36.78
C TRP A 173 15.30 34.41 35.88
N CYS A 174 15.07 34.55 34.58
CA CYS A 174 16.10 34.95 33.62
C CYS A 174 16.62 36.37 33.89
N ALA A 175 15.72 37.33 34.13
CA ALA A 175 16.09 38.71 34.47
C ALA A 175 16.96 38.77 35.73
N LYS A 176 16.58 38.03 36.78
CA LYS A 176 17.34 37.98 38.03
C LYS A 176 18.70 37.30 37.87
N ASN A 177 18.80 36.30 36.99
CA ASN A 177 20.07 35.65 36.67
C ASN A 177 21.02 36.58 35.90
N VAL A 178 20.51 37.35 34.94
CA VAL A 178 21.29 38.38 34.23
C VAL A 178 21.77 39.47 35.19
N GLU A 179 20.89 39.95 36.09
CA GLU A 179 21.25 40.93 37.12
C GLU A 179 22.36 40.39 38.04
N ASN A 180 22.27 39.13 38.47
CA ASN A 180 23.31 38.48 39.27
C ASN A 180 24.66 38.42 38.52
N VAL A 181 24.65 38.03 37.23
CA VAL A 181 25.87 37.96 36.41
C VAL A 181 26.50 39.33 36.19
N ILE A 182 25.68 40.37 35.94
CA ILE A 182 26.17 41.75 35.82
C ILE A 182 26.82 42.20 37.13
N ASN A 183 26.18 41.95 38.27
CA ASN A 183 26.75 42.29 39.57
C ASN A 183 28.09 41.58 39.81
N GLU A 184 28.19 40.30 39.44
CA GLU A 184 29.43 39.52 39.56
C GLU A 184 30.56 40.07 38.66
N ILE A 185 30.26 40.47 37.43
CA ILE A 185 31.23 41.13 36.53
C ILE A 185 31.65 42.50 37.08
N CYS A 186 30.70 43.30 37.59
CA CYS A 186 31.00 44.59 38.20
C CYS A 186 31.90 44.46 39.44
N ASP A 187 31.73 43.41 40.23
CA ASP A 187 32.58 43.14 41.39
C ASP A 187 34.00 42.70 40.97
N LEU A 188 34.12 41.90 39.89
CA LEU A 188 35.42 41.53 39.31
C LEU A 188 36.18 42.73 38.74
N LEU A 189 35.51 43.61 37.99
CA LEU A 189 36.13 44.82 37.43
C LEU A 189 36.59 45.82 38.52
N ARG A 190 35.84 45.92 39.63
CA ARG A 190 36.28 46.70 40.80
C ARG A 190 37.55 46.13 41.45
N TYR A 191 37.75 44.82 41.40
CA TYR A 191 38.95 44.16 41.94
C TYR A 191 40.19 44.38 41.05
N GLU A 192 40.02 44.53 39.75
CA GLU A 192 41.11 44.84 38.80
C GLU A 192 41.45 46.35 38.70
N GLY A 193 40.78 47.22 39.46
CA GLY A 193 41.05 48.66 39.45
C GLY A 193 40.64 49.38 38.16
N VAL A 194 39.80 48.74 37.33
CA VAL A 194 39.27 49.31 36.09
C VAL A 194 37.88 49.88 36.38
N ASP A 195 37.74 51.20 36.34
CA ASP A 195 36.48 51.89 36.59
C ASP A 195 35.48 51.62 35.44
N PRO A 196 34.40 50.83 35.64
CA PRO A 196 33.52 50.39 34.54
C PRO A 196 32.77 51.54 33.88
N LEU A 197 32.60 52.66 34.58
CA LEU A 197 31.92 53.86 34.08
C LEU A 197 32.83 54.73 33.22
N ALA A 198 34.15 54.54 33.27
CA ALA A 198 35.09 55.34 32.48
C ALA A 198 35.19 54.91 31.00
N GLN A 199 35.04 53.61 30.69
CA GLN A 199 35.10 53.14 29.28
C GLN A 199 33.78 53.29 28.51
N ILE A 200 32.62 53.35 29.17
CA ILE A 200 31.33 53.53 28.47
C ILE A 200 31.06 55.02 28.17
N PHE A 201 31.59 55.95 28.98
CA PHE A 201 31.39 57.40 28.76
C PHE A 201 32.60 58.14 28.14
N TYR A 202 33.80 57.56 28.11
CA TYR A 202 34.99 58.16 27.48
C TYR A 202 35.77 57.11 26.66
N GLY A 203 35.32 56.83 25.45
CA GLY A 203 35.95 55.79 24.60
C GLY A 203 35.60 55.86 23.11
N GLY A 204 35.38 57.06 22.57
CA GLY A 204 35.28 57.36 21.13
C GLY A 204 34.96 58.86 21.01
N GLY A 205 35.92 59.74 20.71
CA GLY A 205 36.60 59.94 19.42
C GLY A 205 35.86 61.06 18.68
N GLU A 206 36.38 62.29 18.64
CA GLU A 206 37.19 62.90 17.56
C GLU A 206 37.93 64.14 18.15
N GLU A 207 39.26 64.34 18.11
CA GLU A 207 40.18 64.62 16.97
C GLU A 207 39.57 65.38 15.78
N GLY A 208 39.95 66.66 15.60
CA GLY A 208 40.05 67.27 14.26
C GLY A 208 39.41 68.65 14.03
N VAL A 209 40.14 69.71 14.40
CA VAL A 209 40.56 70.88 13.57
C VAL A 209 41.87 71.35 14.26
N ASP A 210 43.08 71.27 13.72
CA ASP A 210 43.62 71.38 12.35
C ASP A 210 44.61 70.24 11.99
#